data_AF-A0A5K1ED92-F1
#
_entry.id   AF-A0A5K1ED92-F1
#
_cell.length_a   1.000
_cell.length_b   1.000
_cell.length_c   1.000
_cell.angle_alpha   90.00
_cell.angle_beta   90.00
_cell.angle_gamma   90.00
#
_symmetry.space_group_name_H-M   'P 1'
#
loop_
_entity.id
_entity.type
_entity.pdbx_description
1 polymer ?
#
loop_
_entity_poly.entity_id
_entity_poly.type
_entity_poly.pdbx_seq_one_letter_code
_entity_poly.pdbx_strand_id
1 'polypeptide(L)'
;KLYGLGARKFVLFGATPLGCNPAYLPGNNYTCREDLNFGAQSFNKLLRSLVDTLKQDMPAANFVHVNAYKILYDIYRNPAPE
;
A
#
# COMPACT_ATOMS: atom_id res chain seq x y z
N LYS A 1 20.07 4.79 -2.47
CA LYS A 1 20.52 6.15 -2.07
C LYS A 1 20.42 6.38 -0.55
N LEU A 2 19.26 6.27 0.10
CA LEU A 2 19.15 6.50 1.57
C LEU A 2 20.00 5.55 2.43
N TYR A 3 20.10 4.27 2.06
CA TYR A 3 20.94 3.30 2.77
C TYR A 3 22.43 3.69 2.79
N GLY A 4 22.94 4.23 1.68
CA GLY A 4 24.32 4.73 1.59
C GLY A 4 24.57 5.98 2.45
N LEU A 5 23.50 6.70 2.83
CA LEU A 5 23.54 7.85 3.72
C LEU A 5 23.32 7.48 5.20
N GLY A 6 23.31 6.19 5.54
CA GLY A 6 23.19 5.72 6.92
C GLY A 6 21.77 5.36 7.36
N ALA A 7 20.75 5.44 6.48
CA ALA A 7 19.41 4.97 6.84
C ALA A 7 19.40 3.43 7.08
N ARG A 8 18.80 3.00 8.18
CA ARG A 8 18.73 1.57 8.59
C ARG A 8 17.32 1.10 8.94
N LYS A 9 16.33 1.98 8.92
CA LYS A 9 14.93 1.66 9.22
C LYS A 9 14.05 2.25 8.13
N PHE A 10 13.25 1.41 7.50
CA PHE A 10 12.39 1.78 6.39
C PHE A 10 10.98 1.27 6.65
N VAL A 11 10.01 2.18 6.53
CA VAL A 11 8.59 1.83 6.54
C VAL A 11 8.08 2.01 5.12
N LEU A 12 7.57 0.93 4.53
CA LEU A 12 7.08 0.87 3.17
C LEU A 12 5.57 0.68 3.22
N PHE A 13 4.83 1.73 2.85
CA PHE A 13 3.38 1.65 2.75
C PHE A 13 2.99 1.05 1.40
N GLY A 14 2.13 0.04 1.42
CA GLY A 14 1.44 -0.39 0.21
C GLY A 14 0.51 0.70 -0.33
N ALA A 15 0.23 0.65 -1.62
CA ALA A 15 -0.85 1.41 -2.24
C ALA A 15 -2.18 1.11 -1.53
N THR A 16 -2.98 2.15 -1.37
CA THR A 16 -4.32 2.12 -0.78
C THR A 16 -5.34 1.58 -1.79
N PRO A 17 -6.60 1.27 -1.41
CA PRO A 17 -7.63 0.90 -2.38
C PRO A 17 -8.04 2.13 -3.21
N LEU A 18 -7.25 2.41 -4.25
CA LEU A 18 -7.37 3.60 -5.08
C LEU A 18 -8.75 3.74 -5.71
N GLY A 19 -9.37 2.63 -6.09
CA GLY A 19 -10.70 2.64 -6.70
C GLY A 19 -11.81 3.12 -5.78
N CYS A 20 -11.59 3.10 -4.47
CA CYS A 20 -12.54 3.58 -3.47
C CYS A 20 -12.27 5.03 -3.05
N ASN A 21 -11.26 5.70 -3.62
CA ASN A 21 -11.01 7.12 -3.36
C ASN A 21 -12.13 7.96 -4.00
N PRO A 22 -12.77 8.88 -3.25
CA PRO A 22 -13.83 9.75 -3.77
C PRO A 22 -13.46 10.51 -5.06
N ALA A 23 -12.18 10.82 -5.26
CA ALA A 23 -11.69 11.49 -6.47
C ALA A 23 -11.84 10.67 -7.76
N TYR A 24 -12.09 9.35 -7.67
CA TYR A 24 -12.16 8.44 -8.82
C TYR A 24 -13.49 7.69 -8.94
N LEU A 25 -14.48 7.99 -8.09
CA LEU A 25 -15.78 7.32 -8.12
C LEU A 25 -16.56 7.68 -9.40
N PRO A 26 -17.21 6.70 -10.06
CA PRO A 26 -17.99 6.94 -11.26
C PRO A 26 -19.37 7.52 -10.91
N GLY A 27 -19.50 8.84 -11.07
CA GLY A 27 -20.77 9.55 -10.86
C GLY A 27 -21.29 9.43 -9.43
N ASN A 28 -22.62 9.37 -9.28
CA ASN A 28 -23.29 9.30 -7.96
C ASN A 28 -23.32 7.87 -7.38
N ASN A 29 -22.67 6.91 -8.02
CA ASN A 29 -22.66 5.53 -7.54
C ASN A 29 -21.37 5.31 -6.74
N TYR A 30 -21.51 4.97 -5.46
CA TYR A 30 -20.39 4.74 -4.53
C TYR A 30 -19.65 3.41 -4.77
N THR A 31 -19.63 2.93 -6.02
CA THR A 31 -18.99 1.68 -6.40
C THR A 31 -17.52 1.93 -6.70
N CYS A 32 -16.63 1.19 -6.03
CA CYS A 32 -15.20 1.33 -6.26
C CYS A 32 -14.81 0.95 -7.70
N ARG A 33 -13.79 1.65 -8.23
CA ARG A 33 -13.17 1.34 -9.52
C ARG A 33 -12.22 0.15 -9.42
N GLU A 34 -12.69 -1.02 -9.84
CA GLU A 34 -11.92 -2.26 -9.71
C GLU A 34 -10.65 -2.31 -10.55
N ASP A 35 -10.60 -1.59 -11.67
CA ASP A 35 -9.39 -1.44 -12.48
C ASP A 35 -8.25 -0.75 -11.68
N LEU A 36 -8.58 0.30 -10.92
CA LEU A 36 -7.64 0.99 -10.05
C LEU A 36 -7.24 0.14 -8.84
N ASN A 37 -8.19 -0.60 -8.26
CA ASN A 37 -7.91 -1.52 -7.16
C ASN A 37 -7.00 -2.68 -7.60
N PHE A 38 -7.19 -3.20 -8.81
CA PHE A 38 -6.32 -4.23 -9.37
C PHE A 38 -4.89 -3.72 -9.56
N GLY A 39 -4.72 -2.50 -10.06
CA GLY A 39 -3.42 -1.85 -10.16
C GLY A 39 -2.74 -1.70 -8.79
N ALA A 40 -3.47 -1.22 -7.79
CA ALA A 40 -2.96 -1.08 -6.42
C ALA A 40 -2.53 -2.43 -5.81
N GLN A 41 -3.34 -3.48 -5.96
CA GLN A 41 -3.02 -4.82 -5.47
C GLN A 41 -1.80 -5.42 -6.18
N SER A 42 -1.68 -5.21 -7.49
CA SER A 42 -0.53 -5.66 -8.28
C SER A 42 0.77 -4.98 -7.82
N PHE A 43 0.73 -3.66 -7.63
CA PHE A 43 1.84 -2.90 -7.05
C PHE A 43 2.22 -3.46 -5.66
N ASN A 44 1.25 -3.71 -4.79
CA ASN A 44 1.51 -4.25 -3.45
C ASN A 44 2.10 -5.66 -3.46
N LYS A 45 1.78 -6.49 -4.45
CA LYS A 45 2.42 -7.80 -4.64
C LYS A 45 3.90 -7.62 -5.00
N LEU A 46 4.20 -6.74 -5.94
CA LEU A 46 5.59 -6.45 -6.35
C LEU A 46 6.39 -5.78 -5.24
N LEU A 47 5.79 -4.85 -4.49
CA LEU A 47 6.43 -4.19 -3.35
C LEU A 47 6.86 -5.20 -2.29
N ARG A 48 6.01 -6.18 -1.96
CA ARG A 48 6.37 -7.25 -1.02
C ARG A 48 7.55 -8.07 -1.52
N SER A 49 7.55 -8.46 -2.80
CA SER A 49 8.68 -9.18 -3.40
C SER A 49 9.97 -8.34 -3.37
N LEU A 50 9.87 -7.02 -3.60
CA LEU A 50 11.01 -6.12 -3.54
C LEU A 50 11.58 -6.03 -2.12
N VAL A 51 10.74 -6.08 -1.07
CA VAL A 51 11.24 -6.11 0.32
C VAL A 51 12.17 -7.29 0.56
N ASP A 52 11.87 -8.46 -0.01
CA ASP A 52 12.71 -9.65 0.14
C ASP A 52 14.07 -9.47 -0.54
N THR A 53 14.11 -8.87 -1.73
CA THR A 53 15.36 -8.50 -2.40
C THR A 53 16.13 -7.43 -1.60
N LEU A 54 15.45 -6.38 -1.13
CA LEU A 54 16.09 -5.29 -0.38
C LEU A 54 16.70 -5.76 0.94
N LYS A 55 16.11 -6.76 1.60
CA LYS A 55 16.70 -7.38 2.80
C LYS A 55 18.03 -8.07 2.50
N GLN A 56 18.19 -8.65 1.31
CA GLN A 56 19.45 -9.26 0.88
C GLN A 56 20.49 -8.19 0.51
N ASP A 57 20.08 -7.16 -0.24
CA ASP A 57 20.98 -6.11 -0.71
C ASP A 57 21.40 -5.12 0.40
N MET A 58 20.59 -4.97 1.44
CA MET A 58 20.79 -4.02 2.53
C MET A 58 20.73 -4.72 3.90
N PRO A 59 21.70 -5.61 4.21
CA PRO A 59 21.62 -6.50 5.37
C PRO A 59 21.62 -5.77 6.73
N ALA A 60 22.09 -4.52 6.79
CA ALA A 60 22.03 -3.71 8.00
C ALA A 60 20.69 -2.94 8.15
N ALA A 61 19.81 -3.00 7.16
CA ALA A 61 18.53 -2.30 7.17
C ALA A 61 17.37 -3.20 7.61
N ASN A 62 16.45 -2.60 8.36
CA ASN A 62 15.18 -3.20 8.73
C ASN A 62 14.06 -2.59 7.90
N PHE A 63 13.22 -3.45 7.33
CA PHE A 63 12.07 -3.06 6.51
C PHE A 63 10.77 -3.52 7.17
N VAL A 64 9.84 -2.58 7.32
CA VAL A 64 8.45 -2.86 7.73
C VAL A 64 7.55 -2.55 6.55
N HIS A 65 6.79 -3.54 6.09
CA HIS A 65 5.76 -3.35 5.08
C HIS A 65 4.40 -3.15 5.75
N VAL A 66 3.75 -2.03 5.49
CA VAL A 66 2.41 -1.71 6.01
C VAL A 66 1.38 -2.04 4.94
N ASN A 67 0.47 -2.96 5.25
CA ASN A 67 -0.67 -3.30 4.40
C ASN A 67 -1.76 -2.21 4.49
N ALA A 68 -1.45 -1.02 4.00
CA ALA A 68 -2.36 0.12 4.00
C ALA A 68 -3.63 -0.14 3.19
N TYR A 69 -3.55 -1.00 2.15
CA TYR A 69 -4.70 -1.44 1.39
C TYR A 69 -5.78 -2.03 2.30
N LYS A 70 -5.41 -3.06 3.08
CA LYS A 70 -6.35 -3.74 3.96
C LYS A 70 -6.91 -2.82 5.04
N ILE A 71 -6.04 -2.02 5.67
CA ILE A 71 -6.45 -1.09 6.74
C ILE A 71 -7.56 -0.16 6.25
N LEU A 72 -7.34 0.53 5.13
CA LEU A 72 -8.33 1.49 4.62
C LEU A 72 -9.56 0.80 4.04
N TYR A 73 -9.39 -0.36 3.42
CA TYR A 73 -10.51 -1.11 2.88
C TYR A 73 -11.45 -1.62 3.97
N ASP A 74 -10.90 -2.08 5.09
CA ASP A 74 -11.68 -2.49 6.26
C ASP A 74 -12.43 -1.28 6.87
N ILE A 75 -11.78 -0.10 6.97
CA ILE A 75 -12.41 1.15 7.43
C ILE A 75 -13.58 1.55 6.52
N TYR A 76 -13.41 1.46 5.19
CA TYR A 76 -14.49 1.81 4.26
C TYR A 76 -15.68 0.85 4.32
N ARG A 77 -15.44 -0.44 4.61
CA ARG A 77 -16.52 -1.45 4.69
C ARG A 77 -17.17 -1.55 6.06
N ASN A 78 -16.46 -1.16 7.11
CA ASN A 78 -16.94 -1.24 8.48
C ASN A 78 -16.51 0.02 9.26
N PRO A 79 -17.10 1.18 8.94
CA PRO A 79 -16.84 2.40 9.70
C PRO A 79 -17.34 2.23 11.14
N ALA A 80 -16.69 2.89 12.09
CA ALA A 80 -17.22 2.99 13.45
C ALA A 80 -18.59 3.67 13.41
N PRO A 81 -19.53 3.29 14.29
CA PRO A 81 -20.76 4.05 14.48
C PRO A 81 -20.43 5.50 14.82
N GLU A 82 -21.21 6.44 14.30
CA GLU A 82 -21.16 7.85 14.70
C GLU A 82 -21.60 8.04 16.16
#